data_AF-A0A954UZQ6-F1
#
_entry.id   AF-A0A954UZQ6-F1
#
_cell.length_a   1.000
_cell.length_b   1.000
_cell.length_c   1.000
_cell.angle_alpha   90.00
_cell.angle_beta   90.00
_cell.angle_gamma   90.00
#
_symmetry.space_group_name_H-M   'P 1'
#
loop_
_entity.id
_entity.type
_entity.pdbx_description
1 polymer ?
#
loop_
_entity_poly.entity_id
_entity_poly.type
_entity_poly.pdbx_seq_one_letter_code
_entity_poly.pdbx_strand_id
1 'polypeptide(L)'
;KDATLAERTIKEVNMSTYLFKTPELLWALSKLENSNAQKEFYLTDCPQILKDNGRKVDALPVLEPCESLSINTIDELAIVEAKMRELGYQTK
;
A
#
# COMPACT_ATOMS: atom_id res chain seq x y z
N LYS A 1 11.28 5.56 2.13
CA LYS A 1 12.67 5.97 1.77
C LYS A 1 13.67 4.85 2.03
N ASP A 2 13.17 3.66 2.29
CA ASP A 2 13.87 2.56 2.93
C ASP A 2 14.24 1.46 1.91
N ALA A 3 13.81 1.62 0.66
CA ALA A 3 14.08 0.68 -0.43
C ALA A 3 15.54 0.74 -0.90
N THR A 4 16.17 -0.43 -0.91
CA THR A 4 17.46 -0.72 -1.53
C THR A 4 17.43 -0.49 -3.05
N LEU A 5 18.61 -0.42 -3.68
CA LEU A 5 18.71 -0.30 -5.14
C LEU A 5 18.00 -1.44 -5.88
N ALA A 6 18.07 -2.67 -5.33
CA ALA A 6 17.38 -3.82 -5.90
C ALA A 6 15.86 -3.68 -5.77
N GLU A 7 15.36 -3.30 -4.59
CA GLU A 7 13.91 -3.13 -4.35
C GLU A 7 13.31 -2.01 -5.20
N ARG A 8 14.06 -0.97 -5.55
CA ARG A 8 13.60 0.09 -6.47
C ARG A 8 13.34 -0.41 -7.90
N THR A 9 13.80 -1.61 -8.26
CA THR A 9 13.49 -2.23 -9.55
C THR A 9 12.15 -2.96 -9.57
N ILE A 10 11.55 -3.20 -8.40
CA ILE A 10 10.24 -3.84 -8.25
C ILE A 10 9.16 -2.87 -8.76
N LYS A 11 8.29 -3.39 -9.63
CA LYS A 11 7.20 -2.62 -10.25
C LYS A 11 5.83 -2.87 -9.61
N GLU A 12 5.73 -3.90 -8.77
CA GLU A 12 4.56 -4.12 -7.95
C GLU A 12 4.54 -3.09 -6.81
N VAL A 13 3.41 -2.43 -6.63
CA VAL A 13 3.24 -1.40 -5.61
C VAL A 13 2.19 -1.83 -4.59
N ASN A 14 2.42 -1.43 -3.34
CA ASN A 14 1.45 -1.64 -2.29
C ASN A 14 0.35 -0.59 -2.36
N MET A 15 -0.88 -1.03 -2.62
CA MET A 15 -2.04 -0.18 -2.81
C MET A 15 -2.67 0.34 -1.52
N SER A 16 -2.09 0.01 -0.37
CA SER A 16 -2.61 0.38 0.96
C SER A 16 -4.06 -0.05 1.18
N THR A 17 -4.51 -1.08 0.45
CA THR A 17 -5.85 -1.68 0.53
C THR A 17 -5.70 -3.10 1.03
N TYR A 18 -6.31 -3.39 2.17
CA TYR A 18 -6.13 -4.66 2.87
C TYR A 18 -7.45 -5.22 3.36
N LEU A 19 -7.52 -6.54 3.42
CA LEU A 19 -8.60 -7.27 4.08
C LEU A 19 -8.00 -8.14 5.18
N PHE A 20 -8.24 -7.77 6.43
CA PHE A 20 -7.77 -8.53 7.58
C PHE A 20 -8.93 -9.12 8.38
N LYS A 21 -8.68 -10.27 9.03
CA LYS A 21 -9.47 -10.66 10.18
C LYS A 21 -9.10 -9.75 11.35
N THR A 22 -10.10 -9.10 11.96
CA THR A 22 -9.88 -8.13 13.05
C THR A 22 -8.97 -8.64 14.17
N PRO A 23 -9.13 -9.87 14.71
CA PRO A 23 -8.25 -10.35 15.79
C PRO A 23 -6.79 -10.51 15.35
N GLU A 24 -6.56 -10.91 14.08
CA GLU A 24 -5.21 -11.07 13.54
C GLU A 24 -4.55 -9.70 13.33
N LEU A 25 -5.30 -8.71 12.83
CA LEU A 25 -4.81 -7.34 12.69
C LEU A 25 -4.41 -6.74 14.04
N LEU A 26 -5.28 -6.83 15.05
CA LEU A 26 -4.98 -6.30 16.40
C LEU A 26 -3.74 -6.95 17.00
N TRP A 27 -3.58 -8.26 16.81
CA TRP A 27 -2.37 -8.96 17.23
C TRP A 27 -1.13 -8.44 16.49
N ALA A 28 -1.19 -8.29 15.17
CA ALA A 28 -0.06 -7.79 14.37
C ALA A 28 0.31 -6.34 14.73
N LEU A 29 -0.68 -5.46 14.94
CA LEU A 29 -0.48 -4.09 15.39
C LEU A 29 0.27 -4.03 16.74
N SER A 30 -0.01 -4.95 17.66
CA SER A 30 0.70 -5.04 18.94
C SER A 30 2.17 -5.45 18.84
N LYS A 31 2.60 -5.89 17.65
CA LYS A 31 3.97 -6.32 17.34
C LYS A 31 4.74 -5.34 16.47
N LEU A 32 4.12 -4.23 16.06
CA LEU A 32 4.81 -3.22 15.28
C LEU A 32 5.94 -2.58 16.08
N GLU A 33 7.06 -2.35 15.40
CA GLU A 33 8.18 -1.56 15.88
C GLU A 33 8.34 -0.33 14.98
N ASN A 34 9.08 0.67 15.44
CA ASN A 34 9.36 1.88 14.68
C ASN A 34 10.82 1.97 14.24
N SER A 35 11.44 0.81 13.97
CA SER A 35 12.85 0.65 13.60
C SER A 35 13.13 0.96 12.11
N ASN A 36 12.40 1.91 11.51
CA ASN A 36 12.60 2.39 10.14
C ASN A 36 13.22 3.80 10.10
N ALA A 37 13.57 4.28 8.89
CA ALA A 37 14.25 5.57 8.74
C ALA A 37 13.41 6.78 9.19
N GLN A 38 12.08 6.63 9.30
CA GLN A 38 11.16 7.69 9.69
C GLN A 38 10.75 7.61 11.18
N LYS A 39 11.08 6.52 11.88
CA LYS A 39 10.69 6.24 13.27
C LYS A 39 9.18 6.17 13.48
N GLU A 40 8.46 5.67 12.49
CA GLU A 40 7.00 5.55 12.50
C GLU A 40 6.55 4.08 12.58
N PHE A 41 5.32 3.83 13.00
CA PHE A 41 4.74 2.48 12.94
C PHE A 41 4.07 2.27 11.59
N TYR A 42 4.59 1.36 10.77
CA TYR A 42 4.04 1.09 9.46
C TYR A 42 3.00 -0.02 9.50
N LEU A 43 1.75 0.32 9.16
CA LEU A 43 0.69 -0.67 8.94
C LEU A 43 1.11 -1.72 7.89
N THR A 44 1.96 -1.34 6.95
CA THR A 44 2.50 -2.20 5.88
C THR A 44 3.34 -3.36 6.40
N ASP A 45 3.76 -3.34 7.68
CA ASP A 45 4.57 -4.41 8.28
C ASP A 45 3.68 -5.54 8.85
N CYS A 46 2.38 -5.27 9.08
CA CYS A 46 1.44 -6.27 9.58
C CYS A 46 1.35 -7.54 8.71
N PRO A 47 1.30 -7.47 7.36
CA PRO A 47 1.37 -8.66 6.50
C PRO A 47 2.61 -9.52 6.74
N GLN A 48 3.80 -8.92 6.89
CA GLN A 48 5.03 -9.66 7.15
C GLN A 48 4.99 -10.34 8.52
N ILE A 49 4.58 -9.61 9.56
CA ILE A 49 4.40 -10.13 10.93
C ILE A 49 3.43 -11.33 10.96
N LEU A 50 2.32 -11.25 10.23
CA LEU A 50 1.35 -12.33 10.14
C LEU A 50 1.91 -13.55 9.40
N LYS A 51 2.62 -13.32 8.29
CA LYS A 51 3.26 -14.38 7.50
C LYS A 51 4.31 -15.13 8.32
N ASP A 52 5.14 -14.42 9.07
CA ASP A 52 6.16 -15.01 9.95
C ASP A 52 5.55 -15.81 11.12
N ASN A 53 4.32 -15.45 11.52
CA ASN A 53 3.53 -16.20 12.50
C ASN A 53 2.72 -17.36 11.88
N GLY A 54 3.04 -17.78 10.65
CA GLY A 54 2.40 -18.90 9.97
C GLY A 54 0.96 -18.64 9.52
N ARG A 55 0.51 -17.38 9.49
CA ARG A 55 -0.79 -17.01 8.93
C ARG A 55 -0.72 -16.93 7.41
N LYS A 56 -1.85 -17.21 6.76
CA LYS A 56 -1.97 -17.06 5.31
C LYS A 56 -2.04 -15.57 4.96
N VAL A 57 -1.17 -15.14 4.05
CA VAL A 57 -1.12 -13.76 3.53
C VAL A 57 -1.01 -13.85 2.01
N ASP A 58 -2.01 -13.32 1.32
CA ASP A 58 -2.09 -13.31 -0.15
C ASP A 58 -2.01 -11.87 -0.66
N ALA A 59 -1.22 -11.63 -1.71
CA ALA A 59 -1.23 -10.40 -2.49
C ALA A 59 -1.99 -10.67 -3.80
N LEU A 60 -3.05 -9.90 -4.07
CA LEU A 60 -3.94 -10.15 -5.20
C LEU A 60 -3.79 -9.05 -6.26
N PRO A 61 -3.38 -9.38 -7.51
CA PRO A 61 -3.24 -8.41 -8.59
C PRO A 61 -4.61 -8.17 -9.24
N VAL A 62 -5.53 -7.59 -8.48
CA VAL A 62 -6.94 -7.42 -8.89
C VAL A 62 -7.25 -6.02 -9.43
N LEU A 63 -6.27 -5.12 -9.42
CA LEU A 63 -6.46 -3.74 -9.83
C LEU A 63 -5.98 -3.50 -11.26
N GLU A 64 -6.75 -2.70 -12.00
CA GLU A 64 -6.33 -2.10 -13.25
C GLU A 64 -5.21 -1.08 -13.00
N PRO A 65 -4.31 -0.83 -13.96
CA PRO A 65 -3.21 0.13 -13.77
C PRO A 65 -3.66 1.52 -13.30
N CYS A 66 -4.81 2.01 -13.74
CA CYS A 66 -5.32 3.32 -13.31
C CYS A 66 -5.83 3.34 -11.87
N GLU A 67 -6.24 2.19 -11.32
CA GLU A 67 -6.66 2.06 -9.92
C GLU A 67 -5.45 2.07 -8.98
N SER A 68 -4.23 1.98 -9.53
CA SER A 68 -2.99 2.16 -8.77
C SER A 68 -2.59 3.62 -8.54
N LEU A 69 -3.25 4.56 -9.20
CA LEU A 69 -2.92 5.98 -9.09
C LEU A 69 -3.28 6.50 -7.68
N SER A 70 -2.32 7.18 -7.07
CA SER A 70 -2.46 7.84 -5.77
C SER A 70 -2.07 9.31 -5.90
N ILE A 71 -2.48 10.14 -4.93
CA ILE A 71 -2.27 11.59 -4.95
C ILE A 71 -1.52 12.00 -3.70
N ASN A 72 -0.22 12.25 -3.85
CA ASN A 72 0.65 12.77 -2.81
C ASN A 72 1.19 14.17 -3.18
N THR A 73 1.02 14.59 -4.43
CA THR A 73 1.47 15.87 -4.97
C THR A 73 0.40 16.50 -5.87
N ILE A 74 0.52 17.81 -6.14
CA ILE A 74 -0.39 18.52 -7.03
C ILE A 74 -0.26 18.02 -8.48
N ASP A 75 0.94 17.64 -8.90
CA ASP A 75 1.16 17.07 -10.23
C ASP A 75 0.47 15.70 -10.37
N GLU A 76 0.53 14.87 -9.32
CA GLU A 76 -0.22 13.60 -9.26
C GLU A 76 -1.74 13.82 -9.30
N LEU A 77 -2.25 14.87 -8.64
CA LEU A 77 -3.67 15.24 -8.71
C LEU A 77 -4.10 15.52 -10.16
N ALA A 78 -3.33 16.32 -10.91
CA ALA A 78 -3.66 16.63 -12.30
C ALA A 78 -3.70 15.38 -13.19
N ILE A 79 -2.80 14.42 -12.95
CA ILE A 79 -2.77 13.13 -13.65
C ILE A 79 -4.04 12.32 -13.35
N VAL A 80 -4.42 12.21 -12.08
CA VAL A 80 -5.62 11.47 -11.66
C VAL A 80 -6.88 12.12 -12.21
N GLU A 81 -7.02 13.44 -12.15
CA GLU A 81 -8.16 14.16 -12.71
C GLU A 81 -8.32 13.93 -14.22
N ALA A 82 -7.21 14.01 -14.96
CA ALA A 82 -7.22 13.71 -16.40
C ALA A 82 -7.72 12.28 -16.64
N LYS A 83 -7.24 11.31 -15.84
CA LYS A 83 -7.66 9.92 -15.98
C LYS A 83 -9.14 9.71 -15.62
N MET A 84 -9.62 10.37 -14.56
CA MET A 84 -11.03 10.32 -14.17
C MET A 84 -11.94 10.89 -15.26
N ARG A 85 -11.53 11.97 -15.95
CA ARG A 85 -12.27 12.51 -17.10
C ARG A 85 -12.31 11.54 -18.28
N GLU A 86 -11.20 10.87 -18.61
CA GLU A 86 -11.18 9.82 -19.65
C GLU A 86 -12.16 8.68 -19.34
N LEU A 87 -12.29 8.33 -18.06
CA LEU A 87 -13.21 7.30 -17.57
C LEU A 87 -14.68 7.77 -17.48
N GLY A 88 -14.96 9.03 -17.82
CA GLY A 88 -16.33 9.59 -17.85
C GLY A 88 -16.85 10.10 -16.50
N TYR A 89 -15.99 10.24 -15.49
CA TYR A 89 -16.37 10.86 -14.22
C TYR A 89 -16.43 12.39 -14.37
N GLN A 90 -17.45 13.01 -13.78
CA GLN A 90 -17.53 14.47 -13.68
C GLN A 90 -16.59 14.96 -12.58
N THR A 91 -15.48 15.58 -12.96
CA THR A 91 -14.60 16.33 -12.04
C THR A 91 -15.16 17.74 -11.90
N LYS A 92 -15.33 18.22 -10.65
CA LYS A 92 -15.85 19.58 -10.37
C LYS A 92 -14.88 20.67 -10.80
#